data_AF-A0A6B3FSG7-F1
#
_entry.id   AF-A0A6B3FSG7-F1
#
_cell.length_a   1.000
_cell.length_b   1.000
_cell.length_c   1.000
_cell.angle_alpha   90.00
_cell.angle_beta   90.00
_cell.angle_gamma   90.00
#
_symmetry.space_group_name_H-M   'P 1'
#
loop_
_entity.id
_entity.type
_entity.pdbx_description
1 polymer ?
#
loop_
_entity_poly.entity_id
_entity_poly.type
_entity_poly.pdbx_seq_one_letter_code
_entity_poly.pdbx_strand_id
1 'polypeptide(L)'
;VFYTVYGDDEERAASAAALESAKGVLRSEVGRQTGVRFTPTLAFVPDALPDNARTIEDLLDKARAKDAEVRQVSTGAAYAGEADPYRKPEDEDDEADTPGSTDKNEGPASA
;
A
#
# COMPACT_ATOMS: atom_id res chain seq x y z
N VAL A 1 -1.95 22.89 -24.55
CA VAL A 1 -2.61 23.21 -23.26
C VAL A 1 -2.94 21.89 -22.60
N PHE A 2 -2.45 21.68 -21.39
CA PHE A 2 -2.79 20.50 -20.59
C PHE A 2 -4.05 20.78 -19.79
N TYR A 3 -4.96 19.81 -19.69
CA TYR A 3 -6.21 19.96 -18.95
C TYR A 3 -6.52 18.71 -18.14
N THR A 4 -7.16 18.93 -17.00
CA THR A 4 -7.56 17.86 -16.07
C THR A 4 -9.07 17.89 -15.96
N VAL A 5 -9.69 16.74 -16.13
CA VAL A 5 -11.15 16.58 -15.97
C VAL A 5 -11.37 15.88 -14.64
N TYR A 6 -12.20 16.49 -13.80
CA TYR A 6 -12.71 15.85 -12.61
C TYR A 6 -13.93 15.04 -13.01
N GLY A 7 -13.84 13.71 -12.95
CA GLY A 7 -14.91 12.84 -13.41
C GLY A 7 -14.47 11.43 -13.78
N ASP A 8 -15.40 10.68 -14.33
CA ASP A 8 -15.17 9.35 -14.90
C ASP A 8 -14.63 9.40 -16.34
N ASP A 9 -14.52 8.23 -16.97
CA ASP A 9 -13.92 8.10 -18.30
C ASP A 9 -14.84 8.64 -19.41
N GLU A 10 -16.16 8.62 -19.19
CA GLU A 10 -17.15 9.18 -20.11
C GLU A 10 -17.10 10.71 -20.06
N GLU A 11 -17.04 11.28 -18.87
CA GLU A 11 -16.88 12.73 -18.67
C GLU A 11 -15.55 13.24 -19.24
N ARG A 12 -14.48 12.44 -19.13
CA ARG A 12 -13.18 12.71 -19.79
C ARG A 12 -13.34 12.78 -21.31
N ALA A 13 -14.00 11.80 -21.93
CA ALA A 13 -14.21 11.76 -23.37
C ALA A 13 -15.12 12.91 -23.86
N ALA A 14 -16.19 13.20 -23.12
CA ALA A 14 -17.12 14.29 -23.43
C ALA A 14 -16.41 15.66 -23.35
N SER A 15 -15.58 15.86 -22.33
CA SER A 15 -14.77 17.08 -22.17
C SER A 15 -13.76 17.25 -23.31
N ALA A 16 -13.10 16.17 -23.72
CA ALA A 16 -12.18 16.20 -24.86
C ALA A 16 -12.90 16.64 -26.15
N ALA A 17 -14.08 16.06 -26.42
CA ALA A 17 -14.89 16.42 -27.58
C ALA A 17 -15.37 17.89 -27.52
N ALA A 18 -15.80 18.35 -26.34
CA ALA A 18 -16.21 19.74 -26.14
C ALA A 18 -15.06 20.72 -26.42
N LEU A 19 -13.87 20.47 -25.88
CA LEU A 19 -12.68 21.30 -26.10
C LEU A 19 -12.26 21.34 -27.58
N GLU A 20 -12.32 20.20 -28.27
CA GLU A 20 -12.01 20.14 -29.69
C GLU A 20 -13.02 20.93 -30.53
N SER A 21 -14.33 20.81 -30.26
CA SER A 21 -15.35 21.60 -30.95
C SER A 21 -15.22 23.10 -30.69
N ALA A 22 -14.78 23.49 -29.49
CA ALA A 22 -14.63 24.89 -29.09
C ALA A 22 -13.28 25.52 -29.48
N LYS A 23 -12.36 24.77 -30.09
CA LYS A 23 -10.98 25.21 -30.39
C LYS A 23 -10.90 26.55 -31.15
N GLY A 24 -11.79 26.77 -32.11
CA GLY A 24 -11.83 28.02 -32.88
C GLY A 24 -12.26 29.24 -32.06
N VAL A 25 -13.29 29.06 -31.22
CA VAL A 25 -13.80 30.10 -30.31
C VAL A 25 -12.73 30.45 -29.28
N LEU A 26 -12.13 29.44 -28.65
CA LEU A 26 -11.06 29.60 -27.66
C LEU A 26 -9.82 30.28 -28.25
N ARG A 27 -9.40 29.90 -29.48
CA ARG A 27 -8.29 30.57 -30.16
C ARG A 27 -8.58 32.06 -30.40
N SER A 28 -9.79 32.37 -30.85
CA SER A 28 -10.20 33.75 -31.12
C SER A 28 -10.20 34.59 -29.84
N GLU A 29 -10.67 34.01 -28.74
CA GLU A 29 -10.67 34.65 -27.43
C GLU A 29 -9.26 34.93 -26.92
N VAL A 30 -8.36 33.95 -27.01
CA VAL A 30 -6.94 34.13 -26.64
C VAL A 30 -6.31 35.26 -27.45
N GLY A 31 -6.55 35.31 -28.76
CA GLY A 31 -6.06 36.40 -29.61
C GLY A 31 -6.57 37.77 -29.19
N ARG A 32 -7.87 37.86 -28.88
CA ARG A 32 -8.52 39.09 -28.43
C ARG A 32 -7.96 39.60 -27.10
N GLN A 33 -7.74 38.70 -26.14
CA GLN A 33 -7.29 39.06 -24.79
C GLN A 33 -5.79 39.37 -24.72
N THR A 34 -4.97 38.70 -25.54
CA THR A 34 -3.51 38.89 -25.54
C THR A 34 -3.03 39.94 -26.54
N GLY A 35 -3.89 40.36 -27.49
CA GLY A 35 -3.54 41.35 -28.50
C GLY A 35 -2.51 40.87 -29.53
N VAL A 36 -2.23 39.56 -29.58
CA VAL A 36 -1.26 38.99 -30.52
C VAL A 36 -1.80 39.02 -31.94
N ARG A 37 -0.98 39.48 -32.89
CA ARG A 37 -1.37 39.57 -34.31
C ARG A 37 -1.65 38.21 -34.96
N PHE A 38 -0.94 37.18 -34.52
CA PHE A 38 -1.08 35.80 -35.00
C PHE A 38 -1.23 34.85 -33.83
N THR A 39 -2.47 34.49 -33.49
CA THR A 39 -2.71 33.50 -32.44
C THR A 39 -2.38 32.09 -32.96
N PRO A 40 -1.53 31.31 -32.26
CA PRO A 40 -1.26 29.93 -32.63
C PRO A 40 -2.51 29.06 -32.58
N THR A 41 -2.47 27.90 -33.24
CA THR A 41 -3.49 26.86 -33.06
C THR A 41 -3.39 26.27 -31.65
N LEU A 42 -4.52 26.12 -30.97
CA LEU A 42 -4.57 25.45 -29.68
C LEU A 42 -4.60 23.94 -29.88
N ALA A 43 -3.87 23.20 -29.05
CA ALA A 43 -3.96 21.74 -28.93
C ALA A 43 -4.23 21.40 -27.47
N PHE A 44 -5.20 20.54 -27.22
CA PHE A 44 -5.60 20.10 -25.89
C PHE A 44 -5.06 18.71 -25.64
N VAL A 45 -4.35 18.53 -24.53
CA VAL A 45 -3.75 17.26 -24.12
C VAL A 45 -4.24 16.95 -22.72
N PRO A 46 -4.85 15.78 -22.46
CA PRO A 46 -5.25 15.41 -21.12
C PRO A 46 -4.02 15.30 -20.22
N ASP A 47 -4.17 15.73 -18.97
CA ASP A 47 -3.16 15.55 -17.94
C ASP A 47 -3.14 14.09 -17.49
N ALA A 48 -1.94 13.55 -17.22
CA ALA A 48 -1.72 12.18 -16.74
C ALA A 48 -1.91 12.04 -15.22
N LEU A 49 -2.09 13.15 -14.49
CA LEU A 49 -2.29 13.18 -13.05
C LEU A 49 -3.49 12.37 -12.50
N PRO A 50 -4.67 12.29 -13.16
CA PRO A 50 -5.84 11.57 -12.63
C PRO A 50 -5.60 10.06 -12.43
N ASP A 51 -4.81 9.42 -13.29
CA ASP A 51 -4.58 7.98 -13.21
C ASP A 51 -3.73 7.63 -11.97
N ASN A 52 -2.79 8.51 -11.61
CA ASN A 52 -1.99 8.36 -10.39
C ASN A 52 -2.82 8.60 -9.12
N ALA A 53 -3.74 9.57 -9.15
CA ALA A 53 -4.61 9.87 -8.00
C ALA A 53 -5.51 8.69 -7.64
N ARG A 54 -6.20 8.09 -8.64
CA ARG A 54 -7.05 6.91 -8.43
C ARG A 54 -6.25 5.74 -7.84
N THR A 55 -5.04 5.51 -8.32
CA THR A 55 -4.16 4.46 -7.80
C THR A 55 -3.80 4.68 -6.33
N ILE A 56 -3.53 5.93 -5.93
CA ILE A 56 -3.22 6.27 -4.54
C ILE A 56 -4.45 6.10 -3.65
N GLU A 57 -5.64 6.52 -4.11
CA GLU A 57 -6.90 6.33 -3.39
C GLU A 57 -7.19 4.84 -3.15
N ASP A 58 -7.07 4.01 -4.18
CA ASP A 58 -7.23 2.56 -4.08
C ASP A 58 -6.26 1.94 -3.06
N LEU A 59 -5.01 2.40 -3.02
CA LEU A 59 -4.01 1.93 -2.07
C LEU A 59 -4.34 2.37 -0.64
N LEU A 60 -4.82 3.60 -0.45
CA LEU A 60 -5.24 4.11 0.85
C LEU A 60 -6.44 3.33 1.39
N ASP A 61 -7.42 3.02 0.54
CA ASP A 61 -8.60 2.25 0.95
C ASP A 61 -8.25 0.80 1.31
N LYS A 62 -7.36 0.17 0.54
CA LYS A 62 -6.81 -1.16 0.88
C LYS A 62 -6.05 -1.14 2.20
N ALA A 63 -5.25 -0.11 2.46
CA ALA A 63 -4.51 0.02 3.72
C ALA A 63 -5.46 0.18 4.91
N ARG A 64 -6.47 1.06 4.79
CA ARG A 64 -7.51 1.24 5.83
C ARG A 64 -8.25 -0.05 6.14
N ALA A 65 -8.60 -0.84 5.11
CA ALA A 65 -9.28 -2.12 5.30
C ALA A 65 -8.40 -3.11 6.08
N LYS A 66 -7.12 -3.24 5.73
CA LYS A 66 -6.16 -4.09 6.45
C LYS A 66 -5.95 -3.64 7.89
N ASP A 67 -5.82 -2.34 8.13
CA ASP A 67 -5.67 -1.81 9.48
C ASP A 67 -6.91 -2.10 10.35
N ALA A 68 -8.11 -2.04 9.75
CA ALA A 68 -9.33 -2.41 10.43
C ALA A 68 -9.37 -3.91 10.78
N GLU A 69 -8.94 -4.77 9.85
CA GLU A 69 -8.84 -6.23 10.07
C GLU A 69 -7.85 -6.56 11.19
N VAL A 70 -6.64 -5.99 11.14
CA VAL A 70 -5.62 -6.18 12.19
C VAL A 70 -6.14 -5.70 13.54
N ARG A 71 -6.80 -4.54 13.58
CA ARG A 71 -7.40 -4.02 14.81
C ARG A 71 -8.43 -4.99 15.36
N GLN A 72 -9.33 -5.51 14.52
CA GLN A 72 -10.33 -6.50 14.91
C GLN A 72 -9.71 -7.79 15.46
N VAL A 73 -8.68 -8.32 14.80
CA VAL A 73 -7.97 -9.54 15.26
C VAL A 73 -7.21 -9.28 16.56
N SER A 74 -6.65 -8.09 16.73
CA SER A 74 -5.90 -7.72 17.94
C SER A 74 -6.80 -7.49 19.16
N THR A 75 -8.06 -7.08 18.96
CA THR A 75 -9.04 -6.94 20.05
C THR A 75 -9.35 -8.31 20.66
N GLY A 76 -8.64 -8.62 21.75
CA GLY A 76 -8.79 -9.88 22.50
C GLY A 76 -7.67 -10.89 22.29
N ALA A 77 -6.66 -10.59 21.46
CA ALA A 77 -5.50 -11.46 21.32
C ALA A 77 -4.60 -11.42 22.56
N ALA A 78 -4.21 -12.59 23.07
CA ALA A 78 -3.18 -12.69 24.10
C ALA A 78 -1.80 -12.45 23.46
N TYR A 79 -0.94 -11.69 24.16
CA TYR A 79 0.43 -11.47 23.73
C TYR A 79 1.16 -12.82 23.61
N ALA A 80 1.88 -13.04 22.51
CA ALA A 80 2.53 -14.33 22.22
C ALA A 80 3.78 -14.62 23.07
N GLY A 81 4.11 -13.76 24.04
CA GLY A 81 5.24 -13.92 24.95
C GLY A 81 4.79 -14.14 26.39
N GLU A 82 5.59 -14.92 27.11
CA GLU A 82 5.49 -15.09 28.57
C GLU A 82 5.90 -13.79 29.29
N ALA A 83 5.42 -13.62 30.53
CA ALA A 83 5.62 -12.38 31.29
C ALA A 83 7.09 -12.05 31.62
N ASP A 84 7.98 -13.04 31.57
CA ASP A 84 9.42 -12.87 31.80
C ASP A 84 10.21 -13.52 30.64
N PRO A 85 10.67 -12.73 29.64
CA PRO A 85 11.35 -13.25 28.45
C PRO A 85 12.84 -13.58 28.70
N TYR A 86 13.36 -13.42 29.92
CA TYR A 86 14.77 -13.63 30.22
C TYR A 86 15.04 -14.98 30.91
N ARG A 87 16.13 -15.63 30.50
CA ARG A 87 16.60 -16.87 31.13
C ARG A 87 17.12 -16.54 32.53
N LYS A 88 16.48 -17.12 33.56
CA LYS A 88 16.96 -17.00 34.94
C LYS A 88 18.24 -17.81 35.11
N PRO A 89 19.24 -17.30 35.83
CA PRO A 89 20.41 -18.10 36.19
C PRO A 89 19.94 -19.31 37.00
N GLU A 90 20.55 -20.46 36.74
CA GLU A 90 20.27 -21.69 37.48
C GLU A 90 20.69 -21.45 38.93
N ASP A 91 19.76 -21.59 39.87
CA ASP A 91 20.07 -21.55 41.30
C ASP A 91 20.99 -22.74 41.60
N GLU A 92 22.28 -22.49 41.76
CA GLU A 92 23.27 -23.45 42.25
C GLU A 92 23.06 -23.71 43.74
N ASP A 93 21.91 -24.28 44.13
CA ASP A 93 21.67 -24.76 45.50
C ASP A 93 20.60 -25.87 45.48
N ASP A 94 21.02 -27.11 45.23
CA ASP A 94 20.44 -28.30 45.87
C ASP A 94 21.45 -29.46 45.80
N GLU A 95 22.13 -29.70 46.92
CA GLU A 95 23.03 -30.81 47.19
C GLU A 95 22.29 -32.18 47.26
N ALA A 96 22.92 -33.18 46.62
CA ALA A 96 23.11 -34.58 47.05
C ALA A 96 21.98 -35.42 47.69
N ASP A 97 21.57 -36.51 47.00
CA ASP A 97 21.55 -37.95 47.41
C ASP A 97 20.65 -38.74 46.42
N THR A 98 20.90 -39.92 45.85
CA THR A 98 21.55 -41.17 46.32
C THR A 98 21.85 -42.10 45.09
N PRO A 99 22.62 -43.19 45.25
CA PRO A 99 23.29 -43.92 44.16
C PRO A 99 22.59 -45.22 43.67
N GLY A 100 22.89 -45.60 42.43
CA GLY A 100 23.11 -47.00 42.01
C GLY A 100 21.95 -47.81 41.40
N SER A 101 22.09 -48.19 40.13
CA SER A 101 21.92 -49.59 39.66
C SER A 101 22.40 -49.75 38.22
N THR A 102 23.40 -50.60 38.04
CA THR A 102 23.90 -51.13 36.77
C THR A 102 22.96 -52.25 36.31
N ASP A 103 22.54 -52.27 35.05
CA ASP A 103 22.36 -53.56 34.36
C ASP A 103 22.63 -53.48 32.86
N LYS A 104 23.28 -54.54 32.40
CA LYS A 104 23.87 -54.74 31.07
C LYS A 104 22.78 -55.00 30.04
N ASN A 105 23.04 -54.69 28.78
CA ASN A 105 22.59 -55.59 27.72
C ASN A 105 23.63 -55.72 26.62
N GLU A 106 24.10 -56.96 26.48
CA GLU A 106 25.00 -57.44 25.44
C GLU A 106 24.30 -57.41 24.08
N GLY A 107 25.07 -57.29 22.99
CA GLY A 107 24.57 -57.34 21.62
C GLY A 107 23.94 -58.70 21.25
N PRO A 108 23.48 -58.85 20.01
CA PRO A 108 24.46 -59.38 19.04
C PRO A 108 24.35 -58.85 17.59
N ALA A 109 25.54 -58.69 17.00
CA ALA A 109 26.07 -59.21 15.73
C ALA A 109 25.25 -59.22 14.41
N SER A 110 26.05 -59.02 13.34
CA SER A 110 25.88 -59.36 11.91
C SER A 110 25.31 -58.22 11.05
N ALA A 111 25.98 -57.71 10.01
CA ALA A 111 26.90 -58.35 9.06
C ALA A 111 28.14 -57.51 8.72
#